data_AF-A0A7G5GQ02-F1
#
_entry.id   AF-A0A7G5GQ02-F1
#
_cell.length_a   1.000
_cell.length_b   1.000
_cell.length_c   1.000
_cell.angle_alpha   90.00
_cell.angle_beta   90.00
_cell.angle_gamma   90.00
#
_symmetry.space_group_name_H-M   'P 1'
#
loop_
_entity.id
_entity.type
_entity.pdbx_description
1 polymer ?
#
loop_
_entity_poly.entity_id
_entity_poly.type
_entity_poly.pdbx_seq_one_letter_code
_entity_poly.pdbx_strand_id
1 'polypeptide(L)'
;MSQLRIGFASNINFLPHTCYRPMSTRILLFTLAILLSLVVLSCKKSDDPEPNLPPAAFTVTPKPTIIGNDVLLTWTKAKDPNGDRVTYMVVYKDTLAQNLSDTTYTIRNVGYNITVAGNVIARDSKKATTVASFSLAIGVEPYVAIPDTNFEKALIDLKIDSVRDGLLRGTDAQKVINLPLANKNISRLQGIEAFISLKTLDCSANNLSSLDVSQNTALNKLYCNANKLTRLDVTKNVALNELDCSANSLTSLDVSQSTALTLLGCTKNNLTSLNISTNTKLAKLYCTNNRLTSLDISKNKALTVLWCFSNTLTELDLRANSLLQVLQCFGNKIQTICVADLTKVATDWQKDTSTTYQVCK
;
A
#
# COMPACT_ATOMS: atom_id res chain seq x y z
N MET A 1 -49.78 13.37 -35.87
CA MET A 1 -51.17 13.11 -35.44
C MET A 1 -51.11 12.64 -34.00
N SER A 2 -51.96 13.07 -33.06
CA SER A 2 -52.97 14.14 -33.10
C SER A 2 -53.22 14.61 -31.66
N GLN A 3 -53.34 15.92 -31.44
CA GLN A 3 -53.81 16.45 -30.16
C GLN A 3 -55.33 16.24 -30.02
N LEU A 4 -55.83 16.24 -28.78
CA LEU A 4 -57.07 16.95 -28.50
C LEU A 4 -56.95 17.71 -27.16
N ARG A 5 -57.53 18.91 -27.13
CA ARG A 5 -57.64 19.83 -25.99
C ARG A 5 -59.15 20.05 -25.71
N ILE A 6 -59.44 20.98 -24.78
CA ILE A 6 -60.75 21.63 -24.53
C ILE A 6 -61.59 20.86 -23.48
N GLY A 7 -62.18 21.51 -22.47
CA GLY A 7 -62.24 22.95 -22.20
C GLY A 7 -62.56 23.34 -20.74
N PHE A 8 -62.63 24.66 -20.49
CA PHE A 8 -62.82 25.30 -19.18
C PHE A 8 -64.25 25.83 -18.98
N ALA A 9 -64.77 25.71 -17.75
CA ALA A 9 -65.56 26.72 -17.01
C ALA A 9 -65.58 26.29 -15.51
N SER A 10 -65.32 27.06 -14.44
CA SER A 10 -65.34 28.51 -14.09
C SER A 10 -66.64 29.02 -13.44
N ASN A 11 -66.46 29.74 -12.31
CA ASN A 11 -67.44 30.58 -11.56
C ASN A 11 -68.54 29.86 -10.73
N ILE A 12 -69.05 30.35 -9.59
CA ILE A 12 -68.67 31.48 -8.67
C ILE A 12 -69.28 31.27 -7.25
N ASN A 13 -68.74 31.93 -6.22
CA ASN A 13 -69.22 32.32 -4.86
C ASN A 13 -70.56 31.74 -4.29
N PHE A 14 -70.73 31.49 -2.98
CA PHE A 14 -70.71 32.50 -1.90
C PHE A 14 -70.58 31.94 -0.47
N LEU A 15 -70.09 32.78 0.46
CA LEU A 15 -70.25 32.66 1.91
C LEU A 15 -71.47 33.50 2.40
N PRO A 16 -72.02 33.18 3.57
CA PRO A 16 -72.50 34.23 4.48
C PRO A 16 -71.90 34.14 5.90
N HIS A 17 -71.71 35.30 6.54
CA HIS A 17 -71.41 35.40 7.97
C HIS A 17 -72.70 35.39 8.80
N THR A 18 -72.63 34.84 10.02
CA THR A 18 -73.41 35.34 11.17
C THR A 18 -72.56 35.32 12.42
N CYS A 19 -72.63 36.38 13.23
CA CYS A 19 -71.93 36.48 14.51
C CYS A 19 -72.80 37.25 15.49
N TYR A 20 -73.14 36.66 16.64
CA TYR A 20 -73.49 37.41 17.84
C TYR A 20 -73.34 36.57 19.12
N ARG A 21 -73.25 37.26 20.26
CA ARG A 21 -73.12 36.73 21.63
C ARG A 21 -74.16 37.46 22.50
N PRO A 22 -74.49 36.96 23.71
CA PRO A 22 -74.23 37.84 24.85
C PRO A 22 -73.66 37.11 26.08
N MET A 23 -73.48 37.86 27.16
CA MET A 23 -72.70 37.53 28.34
C MET A 23 -73.29 38.25 29.57
N SER A 24 -73.36 37.58 30.71
CA SER A 24 -73.62 38.16 32.05
C SER A 24 -73.20 37.15 33.13
N THR A 25 -72.78 37.50 34.36
CA THR A 25 -72.75 38.81 35.04
C THR A 25 -71.52 38.92 35.98
N ARG A 26 -71.06 40.14 36.33
CA ARG A 26 -70.12 40.48 37.42
C ARG A 26 -70.63 41.72 38.18
N ILE A 27 -70.39 41.82 39.50
CA ILE A 27 -70.61 42.95 40.46
C ILE A 27 -70.17 42.42 41.86
N LEU A 28 -69.58 43.11 42.86
CA LEU A 28 -68.78 44.35 43.06
C LEU A 28 -67.69 43.95 44.12
N LEU A 29 -66.40 44.26 44.04
CA LEU A 29 -65.71 45.51 44.47
C LEU A 29 -66.14 46.09 45.84
N PHE A 30 -65.21 46.17 46.82
CA PHE A 30 -64.54 47.43 47.21
C PHE A 30 -63.29 47.19 48.11
N THR A 31 -62.37 48.17 48.11
CA THR A 31 -61.15 48.48 48.92
C THR A 31 -60.88 47.75 50.27
N LEU A 32 -59.64 47.70 50.83
CA LEU A 32 -58.46 48.59 50.72
C LEU A 32 -57.11 47.80 50.84
N ALA A 33 -55.96 48.47 50.79
CA ALA A 33 -54.63 47.85 50.60
C ALA A 33 -53.71 47.79 51.85
N ILE A 34 -52.54 47.13 51.67
CA ILE A 34 -51.34 47.09 52.54
C ILE A 34 -51.41 46.15 53.76
N LEU A 35 -50.75 44.97 53.64
CA LEU A 35 -49.45 44.77 54.28
C LEU A 35 -48.62 43.69 53.54
N LEU A 36 -47.30 43.82 53.55
CA LEU A 36 -46.36 42.86 52.97
C LEU A 36 -45.96 41.83 54.04
N SER A 37 -46.20 40.53 53.81
CA SER A 37 -45.61 39.45 54.60
C SER A 37 -45.15 38.31 53.70
N LEU A 38 -43.92 37.84 53.91
CA LEU A 38 -43.31 36.81 53.07
C LEU A 38 -43.83 35.43 53.46
N VAL A 39 -44.70 34.85 52.65
CA VAL A 39 -44.74 33.39 52.51
C VAL A 39 -43.80 33.03 51.37
N VAL A 40 -42.52 32.82 51.71
CA VAL A 40 -41.59 32.17 50.78
C VAL A 40 -42.12 30.76 50.57
N LEU A 41 -42.71 30.49 49.39
CA LEU A 41 -42.88 29.12 48.95
C LEU A 41 -41.48 28.53 48.80
N SER A 42 -41.06 27.80 49.82
CA SER A 42 -39.85 27.01 49.77
C SER A 42 -40.10 25.84 48.82
N CYS A 43 -39.97 26.15 47.53
CA CYS A 43 -39.51 25.18 46.55
C CYS A 43 -38.11 24.74 47.00
N LYS A 44 -38.08 23.82 47.96
CA LYS A 44 -36.99 22.86 48.06
C LYS A 44 -36.72 22.40 46.62
N LYS A 45 -35.46 22.45 46.18
CA LYS A 45 -35.04 21.44 45.19
C LYS A 45 -35.50 20.11 45.76
N SER A 46 -36.21 19.30 44.99
CA SER A 46 -36.30 17.91 45.42
C SER A 46 -34.88 17.37 45.43
N ASP A 47 -34.51 16.64 46.48
CA ASP A 47 -33.23 15.94 46.57
C ASP A 47 -33.25 14.67 45.68
N ASP A 48 -34.06 14.70 44.61
CA ASP A 48 -33.98 13.76 43.51
C ASP A 48 -32.64 13.98 42.80
N PRO A 49 -31.78 12.96 42.66
CA PRO A 49 -30.57 13.09 41.88
C PRO A 49 -30.94 13.41 40.42
N GLU A 50 -30.18 14.29 39.77
CA GLU A 50 -30.45 14.68 38.38
C GLU A 50 -30.64 13.43 37.49
N PRO A 51 -31.71 13.38 36.67
CA PRO A 51 -32.03 12.19 35.90
C PRO A 51 -30.88 11.85 34.96
N ASN A 52 -30.46 10.59 34.96
CA ASN A 52 -29.35 10.14 34.13
C ASN A 52 -29.74 10.14 32.64
N LEU A 53 -29.23 11.12 31.90
CA LEU A 53 -29.40 11.24 30.47
C LEU A 53 -28.35 10.38 29.76
N PRO A 54 -28.70 9.62 28.71
CA PRO A 54 -27.73 8.81 28.00
C PRO A 54 -26.73 9.69 27.22
N PRO A 55 -25.54 9.15 26.86
CA PRO A 55 -24.56 9.87 26.05
C PRO A 55 -25.15 10.46 24.77
N ALA A 56 -24.73 11.66 24.38
CA ALA A 56 -25.26 12.35 23.20
C ALA A 56 -25.03 11.55 21.90
N ALA A 57 -25.91 11.78 20.91
CA ALA A 57 -25.84 11.16 19.60
C ALA A 57 -24.48 11.38 18.92
N PHE A 58 -24.01 10.36 18.21
CA PHE A 58 -22.70 10.32 17.57
C PHE A 58 -22.77 9.53 16.26
N THR A 59 -21.82 9.76 15.35
CA THR A 59 -21.80 9.12 14.02
C THR A 59 -20.67 8.13 13.89
N VAL A 60 -20.93 6.99 13.24
CA VAL A 60 -19.94 5.95 12.90
C VAL A 60 -19.71 5.93 11.40
N THR A 61 -18.45 6.00 10.97
CA THR A 61 -18.03 5.88 9.57
C THR A 61 -17.22 4.60 9.39
N PRO A 62 -17.78 3.57 8.73
CA PRO A 62 -17.02 2.39 8.30
C PRO A 62 -16.24 2.69 7.01
N LYS A 63 -15.02 2.17 6.90
CA LYS A 63 -14.21 2.19 5.67
C LYS A 63 -13.49 0.84 5.49
N PRO A 64 -13.34 0.33 4.25
CA PRO A 64 -12.45 -0.79 4.01
C PRO A 64 -10.99 -0.37 4.28
N THR A 65 -10.17 -1.30 4.75
CA THR A 65 -8.71 -1.11 4.80
C THR A 65 -8.10 -1.17 3.40
N ILE A 66 -6.91 -0.60 3.24
CA ILE A 66 -6.14 -0.65 1.98
C ILE A 66 -5.61 -2.07 1.69
N ILE A 67 -5.54 -2.93 2.72
CA ILE A 67 -5.03 -4.29 2.67
C ILE A 67 -6.13 -5.25 3.13
N GLY A 68 -6.39 -6.32 2.37
CA GLY A 68 -7.37 -7.36 2.72
C GLY A 68 -8.84 -6.91 2.72
N ASN A 69 -9.64 -7.52 3.59
CA ASN A 69 -11.06 -7.24 3.82
C ASN A 69 -11.35 -6.97 5.31
N ASP A 70 -10.51 -6.16 5.93
CA ASP A 70 -10.81 -5.58 7.25
C ASP A 70 -11.66 -4.30 7.05
N VAL A 71 -12.50 -3.98 8.03
CA VAL A 71 -13.32 -2.76 8.07
C VAL A 71 -12.91 -1.93 9.28
N LEU A 72 -12.30 -0.77 9.02
CA LEU A 72 -12.01 0.23 10.03
C LEU A 72 -13.29 1.04 10.31
N LEU A 73 -13.81 0.90 11.53
CA LEU A 73 -14.78 1.81 12.10
C LEU A 73 -14.06 3.00 12.72
N THR A 74 -14.56 4.19 12.46
CA THR A 74 -14.18 5.46 13.13
C THR A 74 -15.45 6.15 13.60
N TRP A 75 -15.46 6.78 14.78
CA TRP A 75 -16.65 7.49 15.25
C TRP A 75 -16.35 8.80 15.99
N THR A 76 -17.33 9.69 16.05
CA THR A 76 -17.22 10.91 16.86
C THR A 76 -17.34 10.58 18.34
N LYS A 77 -16.53 11.19 19.21
CA LYS A 77 -16.63 10.99 20.67
C LYS A 77 -17.96 11.54 21.19
N ALA A 78 -18.86 10.65 21.63
CA ALA A 78 -20.07 11.01 22.35
C ALA A 78 -19.73 11.75 23.65
N LYS A 79 -20.54 12.73 24.01
CA LYS A 79 -20.44 13.50 25.25
C LYS A 79 -21.62 13.13 26.16
N ASP A 80 -21.35 12.87 27.41
CA ASP A 80 -22.39 12.64 28.40
C ASP A 80 -23.00 13.96 28.91
N PRO A 81 -24.34 14.14 28.95
CA PRO A 81 -24.95 15.38 29.43
C PRO A 81 -24.75 15.64 30.93
N ASN A 82 -24.66 14.58 31.75
CA ASN A 82 -24.37 14.69 33.19
C ASN A 82 -22.85 14.72 33.47
N GLY A 83 -22.01 14.69 32.42
CA GLY A 83 -20.55 14.72 32.51
C GLY A 83 -19.90 13.35 32.78
N ASP A 84 -20.67 12.26 32.73
CA ASP A 84 -20.19 10.92 33.06
C ASP A 84 -19.18 10.34 32.06
N ARG A 85 -18.39 9.36 32.52
CA ARG A 85 -17.38 8.70 31.68
C ARG A 85 -18.04 7.76 30.67
N VAL A 86 -18.09 8.20 29.41
CA VAL A 86 -18.48 7.35 28.27
C VAL A 86 -17.43 6.28 27.97
N THR A 87 -17.90 5.06 27.70
CA THR A 87 -17.16 3.95 27.08
C THR A 87 -17.91 3.43 25.85
N TYR A 88 -17.23 2.73 24.94
CA TYR A 88 -17.85 2.19 23.73
C TYR A 88 -17.81 0.65 23.68
N MET A 89 -18.84 0.11 23.02
CA MET A 89 -18.99 -1.30 22.70
C MET A 89 -19.32 -1.45 21.21
N VAL A 90 -18.63 -2.33 20.49
CA VAL A 90 -18.88 -2.61 19.06
C VAL A 90 -19.53 -3.98 18.94
N VAL A 91 -20.64 -4.04 18.18
CA VAL A 91 -21.45 -5.24 17.96
C VAL A 91 -21.53 -5.53 16.46
N TYR A 92 -20.99 -6.66 16.03
CA TYR A 92 -21.09 -7.17 14.65
C TYR A 92 -21.15 -8.71 14.66
N LYS A 93 -22.29 -9.28 14.25
CA LYS A 93 -22.59 -10.71 14.46
C LYS A 93 -22.29 -11.08 15.93
N ASP A 94 -21.57 -12.17 16.17
CA ASP A 94 -21.11 -12.62 17.49
C ASP A 94 -19.86 -11.88 18.00
N THR A 95 -19.28 -10.99 17.19
CA THR A 95 -18.10 -10.20 17.57
C THR A 95 -18.51 -9.03 18.46
N LEU A 96 -18.03 -9.05 19.71
CA LEU A 96 -18.37 -8.07 20.74
C LEU A 96 -17.10 -7.49 21.39
N ALA A 97 -16.69 -6.30 20.99
CA ALA A 97 -15.62 -5.54 21.65
C ALA A 97 -16.22 -4.59 22.69
N GLN A 98 -15.67 -4.53 23.90
CA GLN A 98 -16.25 -3.78 25.04
C GLN A 98 -15.22 -2.87 25.71
N ASN A 99 -15.71 -1.92 26.53
CA ASN A 99 -14.92 -1.03 27.37
C ASN A 99 -13.89 -0.16 26.61
N LEU A 100 -14.11 0.07 25.31
CA LEU A 100 -13.22 0.87 24.48
C LEU A 100 -13.28 2.34 24.92
N SER A 101 -12.11 2.95 25.14
CA SER A 101 -11.97 4.40 25.35
C SER A 101 -11.62 5.16 24.07
N ASP A 102 -11.04 4.45 23.09
CA ASP A 102 -10.72 4.98 21.77
C ASP A 102 -11.98 5.14 20.91
N THR A 103 -11.86 5.90 19.83
CA THR A 103 -12.95 6.16 18.87
C THR A 103 -12.78 5.43 17.53
N THR A 104 -12.05 4.31 17.55
CA THR A 104 -11.73 3.50 16.37
C THR A 104 -11.70 2.01 16.71
N TYR A 105 -12.17 1.16 15.78
CA TYR A 105 -12.09 -0.29 15.93
C TYR A 105 -12.05 -0.96 14.55
N THR A 106 -11.18 -1.96 14.36
CA THR A 106 -11.09 -2.71 13.10
C THR A 106 -11.77 -4.07 13.25
N ILE A 107 -12.90 -4.27 12.55
CA ILE A 107 -13.49 -5.60 12.35
C ILE A 107 -12.63 -6.31 11.29
N ARG A 108 -12.12 -7.51 11.60
CA ARG A 108 -11.19 -8.21 10.71
C ARG A 108 -11.83 -9.32 9.88
N ASN A 109 -11.24 -9.62 8.72
CA ASN A 109 -11.57 -10.74 7.84
C ASN A 109 -13.10 -10.89 7.58
N VAL A 110 -13.79 -9.80 7.22
CA VAL A 110 -15.27 -9.78 7.24
C VAL A 110 -15.93 -10.71 6.21
N GLY A 111 -15.22 -10.99 5.10
CA GLY A 111 -15.74 -11.67 3.91
C GLY A 111 -15.75 -10.75 2.67
N TYR A 112 -16.26 -11.29 1.57
CA TYR A 112 -16.55 -10.57 0.31
C TYR A 112 -17.98 -10.88 -0.13
N ASN A 113 -18.54 -10.08 -1.05
CA ASN A 113 -19.95 -10.16 -1.48
C ASN A 113 -20.95 -10.09 -0.31
N ILE A 114 -20.67 -9.26 0.70
CA ILE A 114 -21.50 -9.10 1.90
C ILE A 114 -21.73 -7.62 2.24
N THR A 115 -22.75 -7.37 3.06
CA THR A 115 -22.90 -6.09 3.78
C THR A 115 -22.47 -6.28 5.23
N VAL A 116 -21.48 -5.49 5.66
CA VAL A 116 -20.99 -5.41 7.04
C VAL A 116 -21.82 -4.36 7.76
N ALA A 117 -22.89 -4.80 8.42
CA ALA A 117 -23.78 -3.95 9.21
C ALA A 117 -23.71 -4.32 10.70
N GLY A 118 -23.79 -3.31 11.57
CA GLY A 118 -23.66 -3.49 13.01
C GLY A 118 -23.87 -2.17 13.78
N ASN A 119 -23.51 -2.18 15.05
CA ASN A 119 -23.71 -1.04 15.96
C ASN A 119 -22.45 -0.70 16.75
N VAL A 120 -22.22 0.59 16.98
CA VAL A 120 -21.39 1.07 18.08
C VAL A 120 -22.34 1.62 19.15
N ILE A 121 -22.10 1.28 20.41
CA ILE A 121 -22.94 1.63 21.55
C ILE A 121 -22.07 2.42 22.54
N ALA A 122 -22.40 3.70 22.73
CA ALA A 122 -21.86 4.50 23.82
C ALA A 122 -22.62 4.16 25.12
N ARG A 123 -21.90 3.99 26.23
CA ARG A 123 -22.46 3.72 27.57
C ARG A 123 -21.79 4.61 28.62
N ASP A 124 -22.60 5.20 29.49
CA ASP A 124 -22.15 6.00 30.65
C ASP A 124 -21.76 5.13 31.87
N SER A 125 -21.45 5.76 33.01
CA SER A 125 -21.12 5.04 34.26
C SER A 125 -22.32 4.35 34.92
N LYS A 126 -23.53 4.87 34.72
CA LYS A 126 -24.80 4.41 35.31
C LYS A 126 -25.56 3.41 34.42
N LYS A 127 -24.95 3.05 33.27
CA LYS A 127 -25.36 2.07 32.25
C LYS A 127 -26.42 2.54 31.23
N ALA A 128 -26.79 3.82 31.15
CA ALA A 128 -27.62 4.27 30.04
C ALA A 128 -26.78 4.35 28.75
N THR A 129 -27.46 4.24 27.60
CA THR A 129 -26.79 3.96 26.32
C THR A 129 -27.39 4.70 25.14
N THR A 130 -26.53 5.10 24.21
CA THR A 130 -26.89 5.60 22.89
C THR A 130 -26.23 4.74 21.81
N VAL A 131 -26.98 4.46 20.74
CA VAL A 131 -26.59 3.54 19.67
C VAL A 131 -26.39 4.30 18.37
N ALA A 132 -25.31 4.00 17.67
CA ALA A 132 -25.03 4.49 16.32
C ALA A 132 -24.74 3.29 15.40
N SER A 133 -25.65 3.05 14.46
CA SER A 133 -25.51 1.96 13.49
C SER A 133 -24.54 2.31 12.36
N PHE A 134 -23.92 1.29 11.77
CA PHE A 134 -23.11 1.41 10.56
C PHE A 134 -23.49 0.32 9.56
N SER A 135 -23.22 0.59 8.27
CA SER A 135 -23.36 -0.37 7.18
C SER A 135 -22.34 -0.07 6.09
N LEU A 136 -21.69 -1.11 5.56
CA LEU A 136 -20.76 -1.02 4.44
C LEU A 136 -20.88 -2.26 3.55
N ALA A 137 -21.15 -2.07 2.25
CA ALA A 137 -21.05 -3.15 1.27
C ALA A 137 -19.57 -3.44 0.94
N ILE A 138 -19.17 -4.71 1.01
CA ILE A 138 -17.87 -5.20 0.56
C ILE A 138 -18.10 -5.94 -0.76
N GLY A 139 -17.39 -5.51 -1.80
CA GLY A 139 -17.58 -6.00 -3.17
C GLY A 139 -17.11 -7.44 -3.40
N VAL A 140 -16.99 -7.80 -4.68
CA VAL A 140 -16.45 -9.09 -5.11
C VAL A 140 -15.04 -9.34 -4.55
N GLU A 141 -14.77 -10.62 -4.27
CA GLU A 141 -13.42 -11.07 -3.94
C GLU A 141 -12.48 -10.80 -5.13
N PRO A 142 -11.36 -10.08 -4.94
CA PRO A 142 -10.49 -9.73 -6.04
C PRO A 142 -9.69 -10.95 -6.48
N TYR A 143 -10.01 -11.47 -7.66
CA TYR A 143 -9.20 -12.47 -8.35
C TYR A 143 -8.34 -11.81 -9.44
N VAL A 144 -7.13 -12.36 -9.66
CA VAL A 144 -6.22 -11.93 -10.73
C VAL A 144 -5.98 -13.10 -11.69
N ALA A 145 -5.94 -12.82 -12.99
CA ALA A 145 -5.78 -13.84 -14.01
C ALA A 145 -4.34 -14.34 -14.10
N ILE A 146 -4.14 -15.66 -13.94
CA ILE A 146 -2.87 -16.37 -14.14
C ILE A 146 -2.96 -17.24 -15.42
N PRO A 147 -2.90 -16.65 -16.62
CA PRO A 147 -3.06 -17.40 -17.88
C PRO A 147 -1.87 -18.30 -18.24
N ASP A 148 -0.74 -18.19 -17.53
CA ASP A 148 0.37 -19.12 -17.67
C ASP A 148 0.16 -20.30 -16.72
N THR A 149 -0.25 -21.44 -17.29
CA THR A 149 -0.62 -22.62 -16.50
C THR A 149 0.58 -23.27 -15.78
N ASN A 150 1.83 -22.89 -16.10
CA ASN A 150 3.02 -23.31 -15.35
C ASN A 150 3.28 -22.39 -14.15
N PHE A 151 3.01 -21.08 -14.29
CA PHE A 151 3.05 -20.13 -13.16
C PHE A 151 1.98 -20.49 -12.14
N GLU A 152 0.74 -20.70 -12.59
CA GLU A 152 -0.38 -21.19 -11.79
C GLU A 152 -0.03 -22.51 -11.07
N LYS A 153 0.49 -23.51 -11.81
CA LYS A 153 0.96 -24.76 -11.18
C LYS A 153 2.01 -24.51 -10.10
N ALA A 154 2.96 -23.59 -10.31
CA ALA A 154 3.94 -23.26 -9.29
C ALA A 154 3.30 -22.63 -8.04
N LEU A 155 2.24 -21.83 -8.17
CA LEU A 155 1.48 -21.28 -7.04
C LEU A 155 0.72 -22.38 -6.25
N ILE A 156 0.13 -23.36 -6.94
CA ILE A 156 -0.51 -24.52 -6.32
C ILE A 156 0.52 -25.42 -5.61
N ASP A 157 1.69 -25.63 -6.23
CA ASP A 157 2.80 -26.39 -5.62
C ASP A 157 3.29 -25.70 -4.33
N LEU A 158 3.37 -24.35 -4.35
CA LEU A 158 3.75 -23.50 -3.21
C LEU A 158 2.63 -23.28 -2.16
N LYS A 159 1.42 -23.81 -2.38
CA LYS A 159 0.24 -23.59 -1.49
C LYS A 159 -0.18 -22.13 -1.35
N ILE A 160 0.12 -21.32 -2.37
CA ILE A 160 -0.40 -19.95 -2.53
C ILE A 160 -1.78 -20.02 -3.20
N ASP A 161 -1.97 -20.98 -4.11
CA ASP A 161 -3.25 -21.31 -4.73
C ASP A 161 -3.71 -22.73 -4.34
N SER A 162 -4.97 -23.02 -4.60
CA SER A 162 -5.71 -24.24 -4.23
C SER A 162 -6.40 -24.94 -5.39
N VAL A 163 -6.63 -24.25 -6.51
CA VAL A 163 -7.29 -24.77 -7.71
C VAL A 163 -6.48 -24.42 -8.96
N ARG A 164 -6.88 -24.96 -10.12
CA ARG A 164 -6.25 -24.70 -11.43
C ARG A 164 -7.31 -24.27 -12.45
N ASP A 165 -7.80 -23.04 -12.31
CA ASP A 165 -8.89 -22.43 -13.09
C ASP A 165 -8.49 -21.15 -13.83
N GLY A 166 -7.22 -20.73 -13.74
CA GLY A 166 -6.66 -19.51 -14.29
C GLY A 166 -6.80 -18.27 -13.39
N LEU A 167 -7.24 -18.41 -12.13
CA LEU A 167 -7.59 -17.28 -11.25
C LEU A 167 -7.01 -17.40 -9.83
N LEU A 168 -6.00 -16.58 -9.52
CA LEU A 168 -5.47 -16.48 -8.16
C LEU A 168 -6.27 -15.49 -7.31
N ARG A 169 -6.60 -15.86 -6.06
CA ARG A 169 -7.18 -14.91 -5.09
C ARG A 169 -6.14 -13.86 -4.68
N GLY A 170 -6.48 -12.59 -4.88
CA GLY A 170 -5.60 -11.44 -4.59
C GLY A 170 -5.22 -11.31 -3.12
N THR A 171 -6.07 -11.69 -2.16
CA THR A 171 -5.68 -11.70 -0.74
C THR A 171 -4.65 -12.77 -0.40
N ASP A 172 -4.56 -13.85 -1.19
CA ASP A 172 -3.55 -14.88 -1.02
C ASP A 172 -2.22 -14.45 -1.65
N ALA A 173 -2.26 -13.80 -2.82
CA ALA A 173 -1.11 -13.09 -3.41
C ALA A 173 -0.51 -12.02 -2.47
N GLN A 174 -1.36 -11.21 -1.81
CA GLN A 174 -0.95 -10.14 -0.88
C GLN A 174 -0.21 -10.64 0.37
N LYS A 175 -0.33 -11.93 0.73
CA LYS A 175 0.40 -12.54 1.87
C LYS A 175 1.84 -12.94 1.53
N VAL A 176 2.17 -13.05 0.23
CA VAL A 176 3.44 -13.63 -0.22
C VAL A 176 4.56 -12.60 -0.15
N ILE A 177 5.58 -12.91 0.65
CA ILE A 177 6.79 -12.08 0.83
C ILE A 177 7.95 -12.55 -0.06
N ASN A 178 8.04 -13.86 -0.34
CA ASN A 178 9.07 -14.47 -1.17
C ASN A 178 8.42 -15.45 -2.15
N LEU A 179 8.76 -15.40 -3.44
CA LEU A 179 8.13 -16.20 -4.49
C LEU A 179 9.19 -16.90 -5.36
N PRO A 180 9.50 -18.19 -5.09
CA PRO A 180 10.52 -18.95 -5.80
C PRO A 180 9.94 -19.73 -6.98
N LEU A 181 10.08 -19.15 -8.18
CA LEU A 181 9.60 -19.65 -9.47
C LEU A 181 10.75 -20.07 -10.40
N ALA A 182 11.95 -20.28 -9.87
CA ALA A 182 13.11 -20.72 -10.64
C ALA A 182 12.86 -22.07 -11.35
N ASN A 183 13.28 -22.17 -12.62
CA ASN A 183 13.22 -23.40 -13.42
C ASN A 183 11.83 -24.06 -13.44
N LYS A 184 10.79 -23.29 -13.78
CA LYS A 184 9.38 -23.74 -13.84
C LYS A 184 8.80 -23.80 -15.25
N ASN A 185 9.60 -23.51 -16.29
CA ASN A 185 9.15 -23.40 -17.68
C ASN A 185 8.01 -22.37 -17.87
N ILE A 186 8.02 -21.30 -17.08
CA ILE A 186 7.05 -20.20 -17.17
C ILE A 186 7.41 -19.32 -18.37
N SER A 187 6.41 -18.90 -19.13
CA SER A 187 6.55 -18.00 -20.28
C SER A 187 5.98 -16.60 -20.03
N ARG A 188 5.02 -16.45 -19.10
CA ARG A 188 4.43 -15.16 -18.67
C ARG A 188 4.20 -15.14 -17.15
N LEU A 189 4.53 -14.02 -16.49
CA LEU A 189 4.17 -13.73 -15.09
C LEU A 189 3.01 -12.73 -14.98
N GLN A 190 2.00 -12.84 -15.85
CA GLN A 190 0.78 -12.04 -15.68
C GLN A 190 0.08 -12.45 -14.38
N GLY A 191 -0.34 -11.47 -13.58
CA GLY A 191 -0.86 -11.63 -12.23
C GLY A 191 0.16 -11.40 -11.12
N ILE A 192 1.45 -11.23 -11.45
CA ILE A 192 2.49 -10.85 -10.47
C ILE A 192 2.19 -9.49 -9.83
N GLU A 193 1.45 -8.61 -10.51
CA GLU A 193 1.02 -7.30 -10.04
C GLU A 193 0.17 -7.35 -8.75
N ALA A 194 -0.50 -8.47 -8.44
CA ALA A 194 -1.26 -8.64 -7.20
C ALA A 194 -0.37 -8.88 -5.96
N PHE A 195 0.90 -9.24 -6.15
CA PHE A 195 1.85 -9.59 -5.10
C PHE A 195 2.52 -8.31 -4.53
N ILE A 196 1.72 -7.36 -4.04
CA ILE A 196 2.19 -6.02 -3.62
C ILE A 196 3.17 -6.05 -2.43
N SER A 197 3.09 -7.10 -1.60
CA SER A 197 3.95 -7.31 -0.41
C SER A 197 5.29 -8.00 -0.73
N LEU A 198 5.52 -8.36 -1.99
CA LEU A 198 6.63 -9.21 -2.42
C LEU A 198 7.98 -8.49 -2.28
N LYS A 199 8.90 -9.12 -1.53
CA LYS A 199 10.26 -8.62 -1.28
C LYS A 199 11.31 -9.40 -2.06
N THR A 200 11.08 -10.69 -2.33
CA THR A 200 11.97 -11.53 -3.12
C THR A 200 11.19 -12.19 -4.25
N LEU A 201 11.52 -11.87 -5.50
CA LEU A 201 11.08 -12.62 -6.68
C LEU A 201 12.29 -13.35 -7.27
N ASP A 202 12.22 -14.67 -7.32
CA ASP A 202 13.11 -15.48 -8.17
C ASP A 202 12.26 -16.08 -9.28
N CYS A 203 12.50 -15.64 -10.51
CA CYS A 203 11.89 -16.14 -11.73
C CYS A 203 12.95 -16.62 -12.73
N SER A 204 14.14 -16.98 -12.24
CA SER A 204 15.28 -17.38 -13.04
C SER A 204 15.07 -18.68 -13.82
N ALA A 205 15.86 -18.90 -14.87
CA ALA A 205 15.83 -20.11 -15.72
C ALA A 205 14.42 -20.43 -16.28
N ASN A 206 13.77 -19.43 -16.89
CA ASN A 206 12.43 -19.53 -17.46
C ASN A 206 12.42 -19.03 -18.92
N ASN A 207 11.23 -18.91 -19.51
CA ASN A 207 11.00 -18.52 -20.90
C ASN A 207 10.44 -17.10 -21.05
N LEU A 208 10.57 -16.24 -20.02
CA LEU A 208 9.97 -14.91 -19.99
C LEU A 208 10.54 -14.00 -21.08
N SER A 209 9.68 -13.55 -22.01
CA SER A 209 10.02 -12.53 -23.03
C SER A 209 9.79 -11.09 -22.53
N SER A 210 9.00 -10.93 -21.48
CA SER A 210 8.72 -9.68 -20.78
C SER A 210 8.46 -9.92 -19.30
N LEU A 211 8.90 -8.98 -18.46
CA LEU A 211 8.62 -8.93 -17.03
C LEU A 211 8.14 -7.51 -16.69
N ASP A 212 6.99 -7.41 -16.04
CA ASP A 212 6.51 -6.19 -15.41
C ASP A 212 6.51 -6.44 -13.89
N VAL A 213 7.18 -5.57 -13.14
CA VAL A 213 7.23 -5.60 -11.67
C VAL A 213 6.87 -4.21 -11.09
N SER A 214 6.23 -3.36 -11.88
CA SER A 214 5.95 -1.95 -11.55
C SER A 214 5.08 -1.77 -10.30
N GLN A 215 4.20 -2.75 -10.01
CA GLN A 215 3.36 -2.75 -8.81
C GLN A 215 4.04 -3.40 -7.59
N ASN A 216 5.06 -4.23 -7.79
CA ASN A 216 5.82 -4.90 -6.74
C ASN A 216 6.89 -3.95 -6.14
N THR A 217 6.46 -2.75 -5.74
CA THR A 217 7.34 -1.66 -5.26
C THR A 217 8.12 -2.02 -3.98
N ALA A 218 7.64 -3.02 -3.23
CA ALA A 218 8.30 -3.60 -2.07
C ALA A 218 9.50 -4.52 -2.39
N LEU A 219 9.77 -4.82 -3.68
CA LEU A 219 10.85 -5.72 -4.07
C LEU A 219 12.22 -5.21 -3.60
N ASN A 220 12.89 -6.06 -2.83
CA ASN A 220 14.25 -5.88 -2.34
C ASN A 220 15.25 -6.76 -3.11
N LYS A 221 14.81 -7.91 -3.62
CA LYS A 221 15.61 -8.82 -4.43
C LYS A 221 14.84 -9.30 -5.65
N LEU A 222 15.46 -9.17 -6.83
CA LEU A 222 14.91 -9.67 -8.10
C LEU A 222 15.95 -10.51 -8.84
N TYR A 223 15.68 -11.80 -8.95
CA TYR A 223 16.44 -12.72 -9.81
C TYR A 223 15.56 -13.08 -11.02
N CYS A 224 15.96 -12.61 -12.19
CA CYS A 224 15.27 -12.81 -13.48
C CYS A 224 16.25 -13.28 -14.58
N ASN A 225 17.41 -13.76 -14.15
CA ASN A 225 18.48 -14.30 -14.98
C ASN A 225 18.10 -15.58 -15.72
N ALA A 226 18.76 -15.86 -16.85
CA ALA A 226 18.44 -16.98 -17.75
C ALA A 226 16.97 -16.95 -18.20
N ASN A 227 16.60 -15.87 -18.90
CA ASN A 227 15.29 -15.65 -19.52
C ASN A 227 15.48 -15.10 -20.95
N LYS A 228 14.41 -14.56 -21.56
CA LYS A 228 14.40 -14.01 -22.93
C LYS A 228 14.05 -12.52 -22.94
N LEU A 229 14.35 -11.80 -21.84
CA LEU A 229 14.01 -10.40 -21.68
C LEU A 229 14.83 -9.53 -22.63
N THR A 230 14.16 -8.71 -23.45
CA THR A 230 14.77 -7.69 -24.31
C THR A 230 14.79 -6.30 -23.66
N ARG A 231 13.93 -6.10 -22.65
CA ARG A 231 13.86 -4.90 -21.80
C ARG A 231 13.53 -5.32 -20.37
N LEU A 232 13.94 -4.51 -19.40
CA LEU A 232 13.59 -4.63 -18.00
C LEU A 232 13.48 -3.22 -17.41
N ASP A 233 12.35 -2.90 -16.80
CA ASP A 233 12.13 -1.66 -16.04
C ASP A 233 12.07 -2.02 -14.56
N VAL A 234 12.94 -1.38 -13.76
CA VAL A 234 12.96 -1.49 -12.29
C VAL A 234 12.86 -0.13 -11.60
N THR A 235 12.50 0.93 -12.34
CA THR A 235 12.46 2.32 -11.85
C THR A 235 11.44 2.55 -10.73
N LYS A 236 10.44 1.65 -10.59
CA LYS A 236 9.46 1.66 -9.48
C LYS A 236 9.92 0.86 -8.26
N ASN A 237 10.90 -0.02 -8.41
CA ASN A 237 11.37 -0.94 -7.38
C ASN A 237 12.54 -0.30 -6.60
N VAL A 238 12.28 0.90 -6.04
CA VAL A 238 13.28 1.74 -5.36
C VAL A 238 13.92 1.08 -4.14
N ALA A 239 13.29 0.03 -3.60
CA ALA A 239 13.77 -0.78 -2.47
C ALA A 239 14.79 -1.88 -2.86
N LEU A 240 15.09 -2.04 -4.16
CA LEU A 240 16.02 -3.07 -4.64
C LEU A 240 17.43 -2.92 -4.04
N ASN A 241 17.89 -4.02 -3.46
CA ASN A 241 19.22 -4.21 -2.89
C ASN A 241 20.03 -5.24 -3.71
N GLU A 242 19.37 -6.26 -4.27
CA GLU A 242 19.98 -7.22 -5.19
C GLU A 242 19.17 -7.33 -6.49
N LEU A 243 19.85 -7.24 -7.63
CA LEU A 243 19.28 -7.49 -8.96
C LEU A 243 20.20 -8.43 -9.72
N ASP A 244 19.67 -9.56 -10.21
CA ASP A 244 20.31 -10.34 -11.28
C ASP A 244 19.39 -10.46 -12.50
N CYS A 245 19.82 -9.90 -13.62
CA CYS A 245 19.19 -10.00 -14.93
C CYS A 245 20.14 -10.63 -15.98
N SER A 246 21.17 -11.36 -15.53
CA SER A 246 22.17 -12.01 -16.39
C SER A 246 21.58 -13.07 -17.34
N ALA A 247 22.23 -13.36 -18.46
CA ALA A 247 21.76 -14.28 -19.49
C ALA A 247 20.33 -13.93 -19.97
N ASN A 248 20.21 -12.72 -20.51
CA ASN A 248 19.03 -12.19 -21.19
C ASN A 248 19.50 -11.52 -22.50
N SER A 249 18.66 -10.68 -23.11
CA SER A 249 18.98 -9.94 -24.34
C SER A 249 18.84 -8.42 -24.18
N LEU A 250 19.04 -7.91 -22.95
CA LEU A 250 18.91 -6.48 -22.64
C LEU A 250 19.94 -5.65 -23.42
N THR A 251 19.50 -4.57 -24.06
CA THR A 251 20.35 -3.59 -24.77
C THR A 251 20.64 -2.34 -23.93
N SER A 252 19.77 -2.04 -22.96
CA SER A 252 19.93 -1.01 -21.95
C SER A 252 19.41 -1.50 -20.60
N LEU A 253 19.88 -0.90 -19.52
CA LEU A 253 19.43 -1.16 -18.16
C LEU A 253 19.51 0.14 -17.34
N ASP A 254 18.40 0.58 -16.75
CA ASP A 254 18.36 1.71 -15.81
C ASP A 254 18.18 1.18 -14.38
N VAL A 255 19.17 1.46 -13.53
CA VAL A 255 19.18 1.19 -12.09
C VAL A 255 19.30 2.47 -11.26
N SER A 256 19.09 3.64 -11.89
CA SER A 256 19.30 4.96 -11.28
C SER A 256 18.50 5.18 -9.98
N GLN A 257 17.28 4.64 -9.93
CA GLN A 257 16.37 4.74 -8.79
C GLN A 257 16.69 3.74 -7.67
N SER A 258 17.42 2.65 -7.97
CA SER A 258 17.81 1.60 -7.03
C SER A 258 19.04 2.02 -6.20
N THR A 259 18.94 3.16 -5.51
CA THR A 259 20.05 3.73 -4.70
C THR A 259 20.46 2.87 -3.51
N ALA A 260 19.66 1.85 -3.16
CA ALA A 260 19.96 0.84 -2.15
C ALA A 260 20.73 -0.39 -2.67
N LEU A 261 21.01 -0.47 -3.98
CA LEU A 261 21.61 -1.64 -4.63
C LEU A 261 23.05 -1.93 -4.14
N THR A 262 23.29 -3.15 -3.65
CA THR A 262 24.59 -3.68 -3.23
C THR A 262 25.14 -4.74 -4.18
N LEU A 263 24.27 -5.43 -4.93
CA LEU A 263 24.64 -6.44 -5.94
C LEU A 263 23.92 -6.16 -7.27
N LEU A 264 24.69 -6.11 -8.36
CA LEU A 264 24.17 -6.04 -9.73
C LEU A 264 24.77 -7.14 -10.63
N GLY A 265 23.94 -8.12 -11.00
CA GLY A 265 24.19 -9.07 -12.09
C GLY A 265 23.52 -8.63 -13.38
N CYS A 266 24.30 -8.42 -14.43
CA CYS A 266 23.82 -8.13 -15.80
C CYS A 266 24.67 -8.85 -16.87
N THR A 267 25.37 -9.91 -16.47
CA THR A 267 26.33 -10.67 -17.28
C THR A 267 25.64 -11.36 -18.46
N LYS A 268 26.28 -11.50 -19.63
CA LYS A 268 25.66 -12.09 -20.84
C LYS A 268 24.36 -11.35 -21.22
N ASN A 269 24.52 -10.10 -21.63
CA ASN A 269 23.49 -9.26 -22.25
C ASN A 269 24.10 -8.52 -23.45
N ASN A 270 23.41 -7.54 -24.02
CA ASN A 270 23.87 -6.72 -25.16
C ASN A 270 24.09 -5.26 -24.76
N LEU A 271 24.39 -4.97 -23.48
CA LEU A 271 24.56 -3.61 -22.97
C LEU A 271 25.79 -2.94 -23.64
N THR A 272 25.59 -1.75 -24.22
CA THR A 272 26.68 -0.92 -24.78
C THR A 272 27.19 0.14 -23.80
N SER A 273 26.37 0.51 -22.81
CA SER A 273 26.72 1.37 -21.69
C SER A 273 26.00 0.91 -20.41
N LEU A 274 26.54 1.30 -19.25
CA LEU A 274 25.98 0.99 -17.94
C LEU A 274 26.26 2.16 -17.00
N ASN A 275 25.23 2.91 -16.61
CA ASN A 275 25.35 4.01 -15.65
C ASN A 275 24.95 3.51 -14.25
N ILE A 276 25.91 3.49 -13.33
CA ILE A 276 25.74 3.07 -11.94
C ILE A 276 26.11 4.18 -10.93
N SER A 277 26.21 5.42 -11.40
CA SER A 277 26.73 6.57 -10.61
C SER A 277 25.91 6.90 -9.36
N THR A 278 24.62 6.53 -9.31
CA THR A 278 23.76 6.70 -8.13
C THR A 278 23.83 5.52 -7.16
N ASN A 279 24.29 4.35 -7.60
CA ASN A 279 24.36 3.12 -6.80
C ASN A 279 25.63 3.11 -5.93
N THR A 280 25.83 4.14 -5.11
CA THR A 280 27.06 4.34 -4.32
C THR A 280 27.34 3.24 -3.29
N LYS A 281 26.30 2.46 -2.93
CA LYS A 281 26.36 1.28 -2.05
C LYS A 281 26.73 -0.02 -2.78
N LEU A 282 26.92 0.01 -4.10
CA LEU A 282 27.20 -1.19 -4.90
C LEU A 282 28.54 -1.82 -4.48
N ALA A 283 28.47 -3.05 -3.97
CA ALA A 283 29.62 -3.82 -3.49
C ALA A 283 30.05 -4.92 -4.47
N LYS A 284 29.12 -5.42 -5.29
CA LYS A 284 29.38 -6.48 -6.28
C LYS A 284 28.78 -6.13 -7.64
N LEU A 285 29.62 -6.11 -8.68
CA LEU A 285 29.20 -5.87 -10.06
C LEU A 285 29.65 -7.01 -10.99
N TYR A 286 28.69 -7.61 -11.68
CA TYR A 286 28.90 -8.70 -12.63
C TYR A 286 28.33 -8.31 -14.00
N CYS A 287 29.12 -7.60 -14.80
CA CYS A 287 28.77 -7.06 -16.13
C CYS A 287 29.52 -7.75 -17.31
N THR A 288 30.15 -8.89 -17.03
CA THR A 288 30.83 -9.78 -17.99
C THR A 288 30.02 -10.10 -19.24
N ASN A 289 30.68 -10.35 -20.39
CA ASN A 289 30.04 -10.73 -21.66
C ASN A 289 28.95 -9.71 -22.07
N ASN A 290 29.32 -8.45 -22.24
CA ASN A 290 28.48 -7.39 -22.78
C ASN A 290 29.22 -6.69 -23.94
N ARG A 291 28.80 -5.48 -24.32
CA ARG A 291 29.41 -4.66 -25.38
C ARG A 291 29.83 -3.29 -24.84
N LEU A 292 30.18 -3.21 -23.55
CA LEU A 292 30.52 -1.96 -22.88
C LEU A 292 31.81 -1.38 -23.47
N THR A 293 31.79 -0.09 -23.84
CA THR A 293 32.96 0.65 -24.34
C THR A 293 33.69 1.42 -23.24
N SER A 294 32.97 1.83 -22.20
CA SER A 294 33.48 2.45 -20.98
C SER A 294 32.66 2.02 -19.75
N LEU A 295 33.23 2.20 -18.55
CA LEU A 295 32.59 1.86 -17.28
C LEU A 295 33.10 2.80 -16.17
N ASP A 296 32.37 3.88 -15.89
CA ASP A 296 32.66 4.75 -14.73
C ASP A 296 32.19 4.08 -13.44
N ILE A 297 33.15 3.73 -12.57
CA ILE A 297 32.91 3.19 -11.22
C ILE A 297 33.33 4.16 -10.10
N SER A 298 33.64 5.43 -10.44
CA SER A 298 34.23 6.43 -9.52
C SER A 298 33.36 6.78 -8.31
N LYS A 299 32.05 6.51 -8.39
CA LYS A 299 31.07 6.71 -7.31
C LYS A 299 30.86 5.45 -6.47
N ASN A 300 31.19 4.28 -7.01
CA ASN A 300 30.91 2.97 -6.42
C ASN A 300 32.08 2.53 -5.51
N LYS A 301 32.41 3.38 -4.53
CA LYS A 301 33.55 3.21 -3.62
C LYS A 301 33.43 1.99 -2.70
N ALA A 302 32.22 1.45 -2.58
CA ALA A 302 31.92 0.23 -1.83
C ALA A 302 32.26 -1.08 -2.57
N LEU A 303 32.64 -1.03 -3.85
CA LEU A 303 32.94 -2.22 -4.66
C LEU A 303 34.08 -3.05 -4.04
N THR A 304 33.77 -4.32 -3.72
CA THR A 304 34.72 -5.36 -3.35
C THR A 304 34.91 -6.40 -4.46
N VAL A 305 33.93 -6.56 -5.37
CA VAL A 305 34.01 -7.48 -6.51
C VAL A 305 33.58 -6.80 -7.81
N LEU A 306 34.45 -6.85 -8.83
CA LEU A 306 34.18 -6.37 -10.19
C LEU A 306 34.54 -7.44 -11.23
N TRP A 307 33.53 -8.02 -11.87
CA TRP A 307 33.70 -8.81 -13.09
C TRP A 307 33.13 -8.02 -14.28
N CYS A 308 34.03 -7.62 -15.17
CA CYS A 308 33.75 -6.84 -16.40
C CYS A 308 34.44 -7.44 -17.63
N PHE A 309 34.97 -8.66 -17.52
CA PHE A 309 35.68 -9.36 -18.59
C PHE A 309 34.79 -9.67 -19.81
N SER A 310 35.40 -9.87 -20.98
CA SER A 310 34.69 -10.03 -22.26
C SER A 310 33.76 -8.83 -22.56
N ASN A 311 34.36 -7.65 -22.71
CA ASN A 311 33.69 -6.41 -23.12
C ASN A 311 34.57 -5.69 -24.17
N THR A 312 34.35 -4.39 -24.40
CA THR A 312 35.15 -3.57 -25.32
C THR A 312 35.77 -2.36 -24.64
N LEU A 313 35.98 -2.42 -23.32
CA LEU A 313 36.54 -1.35 -22.51
C LEU A 313 37.95 -0.99 -22.99
N THR A 314 38.22 0.30 -23.23
CA THR A 314 39.56 0.80 -23.62
C THR A 314 40.39 1.28 -22.44
N GLU A 315 39.75 1.56 -21.30
CA GLU A 315 40.32 2.09 -20.08
C GLU A 315 39.57 1.51 -18.86
N LEU A 316 40.22 1.55 -17.70
CA LEU A 316 39.59 1.22 -16.41
C LEU A 316 40.29 1.99 -15.30
N ASP A 317 39.55 2.86 -14.59
CA ASP A 317 40.05 3.61 -13.44
C ASP A 317 39.52 3.04 -12.13
N LEU A 318 40.44 2.55 -11.30
CA LEU A 318 40.17 1.94 -10.00
C LEU A 318 40.60 2.86 -8.83
N ARG A 319 41.07 4.10 -9.11
CA ARG A 319 41.60 5.01 -8.07
C ARG A 319 40.61 5.33 -6.95
N ALA A 320 39.31 5.28 -7.23
CA ALA A 320 38.26 5.52 -6.25
C ALA A 320 37.85 4.28 -5.43
N ASN A 321 38.28 3.09 -5.84
CA ASN A 321 37.71 1.80 -5.43
C ASN A 321 38.67 1.04 -4.52
N SER A 322 39.17 1.71 -3.48
CA SER A 322 40.20 1.21 -2.56
C SER A 322 39.76 0.04 -1.66
N LEU A 323 38.54 -0.48 -1.84
CA LEU A 323 38.00 -1.67 -1.18
C LEU A 323 37.92 -2.88 -2.13
N LEU A 324 38.33 -2.73 -3.39
CA LEU A 324 38.26 -3.79 -4.39
C LEU A 324 39.17 -4.96 -3.99
N GLN A 325 38.58 -6.15 -3.84
CA GLN A 325 39.27 -7.38 -3.49
C GLN A 325 39.46 -8.25 -4.75
N VAL A 326 38.40 -8.43 -5.54
CA VAL A 326 38.40 -9.30 -6.73
C VAL A 326 38.15 -8.50 -8.00
N LEU A 327 39.07 -8.59 -8.95
CA LEU A 327 38.95 -8.03 -10.30
C LEU A 327 39.04 -9.12 -11.36
N GLN A 328 38.10 -9.14 -12.31
CA GLN A 328 38.20 -9.88 -13.57
C GLN A 328 37.83 -8.97 -14.74
N CYS A 329 38.82 -8.54 -15.52
CA CYS A 329 38.70 -7.54 -16.58
C CYS A 329 39.37 -7.93 -17.92
N PHE A 330 39.85 -9.18 -18.05
CA PHE A 330 40.42 -9.72 -19.30
C PHE A 330 39.42 -9.77 -20.47
N GLY A 331 39.87 -10.07 -21.68
CA GLY A 331 39.03 -10.03 -22.87
C GLY A 331 38.45 -8.64 -23.13
N ASN A 332 39.25 -7.59 -22.92
CA ASN A 332 38.89 -6.19 -23.20
C ASN A 332 39.91 -5.55 -24.16
N LYS A 333 39.92 -4.22 -24.26
CA LYS A 333 40.90 -3.42 -25.02
C LYS A 333 41.72 -2.49 -24.11
N ILE A 334 41.75 -2.78 -22.81
CA ILE A 334 42.42 -1.96 -21.79
C ILE A 334 43.93 -2.09 -21.93
N GLN A 335 44.62 -1.00 -22.26
CA GLN A 335 46.09 -0.96 -22.29
C GLN A 335 46.68 -0.72 -20.90
N THR A 336 46.03 0.16 -20.12
CA THR A 336 46.47 0.55 -18.77
C THR A 336 45.26 0.61 -17.83
N ILE A 337 45.40 0.00 -16.67
CA ILE A 337 44.47 0.14 -15.53
C ILE A 337 45.05 1.19 -14.59
N CYS A 338 44.30 2.27 -14.36
CA CYS A 338 44.68 3.31 -13.42
C CYS A 338 44.39 2.87 -11.99
N VAL A 339 45.39 2.91 -11.12
CA VAL A 339 45.28 2.61 -9.69
C VAL A 339 45.79 3.79 -8.86
N ALA A 340 45.33 3.91 -7.61
CA ALA A 340 45.81 4.97 -6.72
C ALA A 340 47.20 4.64 -6.13
N ASP A 341 47.55 3.35 -6.08
CA ASP A 341 48.69 2.82 -5.36
C ASP A 341 48.98 1.41 -5.91
N LEU A 342 50.21 1.16 -6.39
CA LEU A 342 50.59 -0.14 -6.93
C LEU A 342 50.71 -1.22 -5.84
N THR A 343 50.91 -0.85 -4.58
CA THR A 343 50.99 -1.82 -3.46
C THR A 343 49.64 -2.43 -3.11
N LYS A 344 48.54 -1.88 -3.64
CA LYS A 344 47.15 -2.33 -3.41
C LYS A 344 46.58 -3.16 -4.55
N VAL A 345 47.38 -3.44 -5.60
CA VAL A 345 47.01 -4.40 -6.65
C VAL A 345 47.14 -5.80 -6.08
N ALA A 346 46.04 -6.52 -5.92
CA ALA A 346 46.09 -7.89 -5.42
C ALA A 346 46.63 -8.86 -6.49
N THR A 347 47.33 -9.91 -6.05
CA THR A 347 48.06 -10.84 -6.92
C THR A 347 47.16 -11.79 -7.71
N ASP A 348 45.87 -11.88 -7.36
CA ASP A 348 44.85 -12.69 -8.00
C ASP A 348 43.98 -11.92 -9.02
N TRP A 349 44.20 -10.60 -9.19
CA TRP A 349 43.47 -9.77 -10.15
C TRP A 349 43.72 -10.18 -11.60
N GLN A 350 42.65 -10.54 -12.31
CA GLN A 350 42.71 -11.08 -13.66
C GLN A 350 42.45 -10.00 -14.71
N LYS A 351 43.43 -9.82 -15.60
CA LYS A 351 43.47 -8.86 -16.71
C LYS A 351 44.12 -9.52 -17.93
N ASP A 352 44.07 -8.88 -19.10
CA ASP A 352 44.84 -9.37 -20.24
C ASP A 352 46.35 -9.26 -20.00
N THR A 353 47.14 -10.08 -20.70
CA THR A 353 48.61 -10.13 -20.54
C THR A 353 49.28 -8.85 -21.03
N SER A 354 48.71 -8.19 -22.04
CA SER A 354 49.14 -6.91 -22.60
C SER A 354 48.79 -5.69 -21.72
N THR A 355 47.79 -5.81 -20.84
CA THR A 355 47.35 -4.71 -19.97
C THR A 355 48.38 -4.44 -18.86
N THR A 356 48.65 -3.18 -18.55
CA THR A 356 49.55 -2.77 -17.45
C THR A 356 48.79 -2.10 -16.30
N TYR A 357 49.42 -1.97 -15.13
CA TYR A 357 48.92 -1.16 -14.01
C TYR A 357 49.78 0.10 -13.90
N GLN A 358 49.16 1.26 -13.66
CA GLN A 358 49.86 2.53 -13.51
C GLN A 358 49.24 3.40 -12.41
N VAL A 359 50.07 4.14 -11.67
CA VAL A 359 49.60 5.24 -10.81
C VAL A 359 49.27 6.44 -11.70
N CYS A 360 47.98 6.76 -11.80
CA CYS A 360 47.48 7.86 -12.64
C CYS A 360 47.21 9.12 -11.81
N LYS A 361 47.65 10.28 -12.32
CA LYS A 361 47.51 11.60 -11.68
C LYS A 361 46.07 12.10 -11.68
#